data_AF-A0A9P0LG76-F1
#
_entry.id   AF-A0A9P0LG76-F1
#
_cell.length_a   1.000
_cell.length_b   1.000
_cell.length_c   1.000
_cell.angle_alpha   90.00
_cell.angle_beta   90.00
_cell.angle_gamma   90.00
#
_symmetry.space_group_name_H-M   'P 1'
#
loop_
_entity.id
_entity.type
_entity.pdbx_description
1 polymer ?
#
loop_
_entity_poly.entity_id
_entity_poly.type
_entity_poly.pdbx_seq_one_letter_code
_entity_poly.pdbx_strand_id
1 'polypeptide(L)'
;MATCSALRGSFETNDEDAEQIRALTRYPDGSVKLRNPNIELMDQDILYHLALGSESHDLVEMFGDVKFVCMGGTPKRMEDFAHYIMQEIGYKIPTGTKLMDISQYSYRYCLYKVGPVLSVSVSFDI
;
A
#
# COMPACT_ATOMS: atom_id res chain seq x y z
N MET A 1 -5.03 28.02 -20.36
CA MET A 1 -5.14 26.55 -20.54
C MET A 1 -3.73 25.99 -20.64
N ALA A 2 -3.17 25.50 -19.53
CA ALA A 2 -1.85 24.88 -19.53
C ALA A 2 -2.05 23.36 -19.46
N THR A 3 -1.68 22.67 -20.53
CA THR A 3 -1.61 21.21 -20.60
C THR A 3 -0.49 20.74 -19.67
N CYS A 4 -0.84 19.95 -18.65
CA CYS A 4 0.11 19.25 -17.81
C CYS A 4 0.86 18.22 -18.66
N SER A 5 2.08 18.57 -19.08
CA SER A 5 3.02 17.63 -19.69
C SER A 5 3.48 16.68 -18.59
N ALA A 6 2.77 15.55 -18.45
CA ALA A 6 3.24 14.42 -17.68
C ALA A 6 4.63 14.02 -18.20
N LEU A 7 5.61 14.04 -17.30
CA LEU A 7 6.91 13.44 -17.51
C LEU A 7 6.69 11.96 -17.88
N ARG A 8 6.72 11.66 -19.18
CA ARG A 8 6.91 10.31 -19.71
C ARG A 8 8.33 9.87 -19.33
N GLY A 9 8.47 9.27 -18.15
CA GLY A 9 9.52 8.28 -17.95
C GLY A 9 9.09 7.02 -18.70
N SER A 10 9.62 6.82 -19.90
CA SER A 10 9.47 5.57 -20.65
C SER A 10 10.31 4.49 -19.95
N PHE A 11 9.69 3.77 -19.02
CA PHE A 11 10.15 2.44 -18.62
C PHE A 11 9.37 1.44 -19.46
N GLU A 12 9.83 1.20 -20.68
CA GLU A 12 9.37 0.07 -21.49
C GLU A 12 9.97 -1.20 -20.87
N THR A 13 9.29 -1.77 -19.87
CA THR A 13 9.60 -3.14 -19.44
C THR A 13 9.19 -4.05 -20.60
N ASN A 14 10.13 -4.80 -21.19
CA ASN A 14 9.77 -5.81 -22.19
C ASN A 14 8.74 -6.78 -21.59
N ASP A 15 7.77 -7.23 -22.39
CA ASP A 15 6.71 -8.15 -21.94
C ASP A 15 7.28 -9.43 -21.31
N GLU A 16 8.45 -9.89 -21.81
CA GLU A 16 9.18 -11.04 -21.28
C GLU A 16 9.73 -10.79 -19.86
N ASP A 17 10.26 -9.59 -19.60
CA ASP A 17 10.79 -9.21 -18.28
C ASP A 17 9.65 -9.08 -17.26
N ALA A 18 8.49 -8.55 -17.67
CA ALA A 18 7.33 -8.40 -16.80
C ALA A 18 6.75 -9.77 -16.37
N GLU A 19 6.67 -10.73 -17.30
CA GLU A 19 6.19 -12.07 -16.99
C GLU A 19 7.17 -12.82 -16.08
N GLN A 20 8.47 -12.65 -16.31
CA GLN A 20 9.49 -13.23 -15.44
C GLN A 20 9.47 -12.62 -14.02
N ILE A 21 9.29 -11.30 -13.90
CA ILE A 21 9.10 -10.63 -12.60
C ILE A 21 7.84 -11.17 -11.91
N ARG A 22 6.73 -11.33 -12.64
CA ARG A 22 5.48 -11.87 -12.10
C ARG A 22 5.68 -13.28 -11.54
N ALA A 23 6.29 -14.17 -12.30
CA ALA A 23 6.58 -15.54 -11.86
C ALA A 23 7.50 -15.60 -10.62
N LEU A 24 8.41 -14.64 -10.49
CA LEU A 24 9.34 -14.56 -9.35
C LEU A 24 8.76 -13.85 -8.11
N THR A 25 7.65 -13.12 -8.23
CA THR A 25 7.06 -12.29 -7.15
C THR A 25 5.64 -12.69 -6.77
N ARG A 26 4.97 -13.53 -7.55
CA ARG A 26 3.60 -13.98 -7.30
C ARG A 26 3.44 -15.46 -7.52
N TYR A 27 2.48 -16.04 -6.81
CA TYR A 27 1.99 -17.39 -7.08
C TYR A 27 1.00 -17.38 -8.26
N PRO A 28 0.67 -18.55 -8.84
CA PRO A 28 -0.29 -18.65 -9.95
C PRO A 28 -1.70 -18.12 -9.62
N ASP A 29 -2.09 -18.15 -8.34
CA ASP A 29 -3.35 -17.60 -7.82
C ASP A 29 -3.32 -16.06 -7.68
N GLY A 30 -2.16 -15.43 -7.92
CA GLY A 30 -1.96 -13.98 -7.84
C GLY A 30 -1.50 -13.47 -6.47
N SER A 31 -1.40 -14.35 -5.46
CA SER A 31 -0.92 -14.00 -4.13
C SER A 31 0.57 -13.62 -4.14
N VAL A 32 0.98 -12.78 -3.19
CA VAL A 32 2.36 -12.23 -3.13
C VAL A 32 3.31 -13.30 -2.58
N LYS A 33 4.42 -13.50 -3.28
CA LYS A 33 5.46 -14.47 -2.89
C LYS A 33 6.58 -13.77 -2.15
N LEU A 34 6.80 -14.18 -0.90
CA LEU A 34 7.98 -13.77 -0.12
C LEU A 34 9.21 -14.59 -0.57
N ARG A 35 10.38 -13.94 -0.59
CA ARG A 35 11.66 -14.58 -0.95
C ARG A 35 12.56 -14.86 0.25
N ASN A 36 12.10 -14.54 1.46
CA ASN A 36 12.83 -14.79 2.68
C ASN A 36 12.23 -16.01 3.40
N PRO A 37 12.87 -17.20 3.33
CA PRO A 37 12.35 -18.41 3.97
C PRO A 37 12.36 -18.33 5.49
N ASN A 38 13.13 -17.42 6.08
CA ASN A 38 13.21 -17.29 7.54
C ASN A 38 11.93 -16.71 8.15
N ILE A 39 11.09 -16.01 7.36
CA ILE A 39 9.84 -15.43 7.86
C ILE A 39 8.85 -16.52 8.28
N GLU A 40 8.84 -17.67 7.59
CA GLU A 40 7.97 -18.81 7.94
C GLU A 40 8.35 -19.47 9.28
N LEU A 41 9.60 -19.27 9.73
CA LEU A 41 10.12 -19.84 10.97
C LEU A 41 9.95 -18.90 12.18
N MET A 42 9.47 -17.68 11.96
CA MET A 42 9.30 -16.69 13.02
C MET A 42 7.95 -16.87 13.70
N ASP A 43 7.95 -16.93 15.04
CA ASP A 43 6.72 -17.00 15.84
C ASP A 43 5.86 -15.72 15.70
N GLN A 44 6.52 -14.58 15.50
CA GLN A 44 5.88 -13.28 15.33
C GLN A 44 6.65 -12.41 14.32
N ASP A 45 5.92 -11.74 13.44
CA ASP A 45 6.45 -10.71 12.54
C ASP A 45 6.03 -9.32 13.05
N ILE A 46 7.01 -8.43 13.27
CA ILE A 46 6.79 -7.07 13.78
C ILE A 46 7.23 -6.08 12.71
N LEU A 47 6.26 -5.38 12.14
CA LEU A 47 6.46 -4.30 11.17
C LEU A 47 6.67 -2.99 11.92
N TYR A 48 7.87 -2.80 12.47
CA TYR A 48 8.23 -1.65 13.33
C TYR A 48 7.86 -0.28 12.75
N HIS A 49 8.11 -0.07 11.45
CA HIS A 49 7.83 1.21 10.79
C HIS A 49 6.37 1.44 10.45
N LEU A 50 5.52 0.43 10.63
CA LEU A 50 4.08 0.51 10.43
C LEU A 50 3.32 0.45 11.75
N ALA A 51 4.01 0.16 12.87
CA ALA A 51 3.42 -0.15 14.16
C ALA A 51 2.39 -1.30 14.10
N LEU A 52 2.63 -2.25 13.19
CA LEU A 52 1.80 -3.44 13.01
C LEU A 52 2.60 -4.69 13.40
N GLY A 53 1.92 -5.74 13.80
CA GLY A 53 2.53 -7.03 14.04
C GLY A 53 1.51 -8.16 13.96
N SER A 54 1.97 -9.36 13.62
CA SER A 54 1.11 -10.53 13.41
C SER A 54 0.35 -11.00 14.66
N GLU A 55 0.85 -10.67 15.85
CA GLU A 55 0.16 -10.99 17.13
C GLU A 55 -0.83 -9.89 17.53
N SER A 56 -0.53 -8.63 17.21
CA SER A 56 -1.32 -7.48 17.68
C SER A 56 -2.48 -7.14 16.74
N HIS A 57 -2.38 -7.51 15.46
CA HIS A 57 -3.36 -7.16 14.43
C HIS A 57 -3.59 -8.35 13.48
N ASP A 58 -4.84 -8.56 13.09
CA ASP A 58 -5.16 -9.52 12.02
C ASP A 58 -4.87 -8.88 10.65
N LEU A 59 -3.67 -9.16 10.13
CA LEU A 59 -3.22 -8.63 8.84
C LEU A 59 -4.06 -9.13 7.66
N VAL A 60 -4.65 -10.33 7.76
CA VAL A 60 -5.46 -10.92 6.68
C VAL A 60 -6.82 -10.23 6.63
N GLU A 61 -7.45 -9.99 7.78
CA GLU A 61 -8.70 -9.23 7.84
C GLU A 61 -8.49 -7.77 7.42
N MET A 62 -7.38 -7.15 7.86
CA MET A 62 -7.11 -5.75 7.58
C MET A 62 -6.68 -5.47 6.14
N PHE A 63 -5.90 -6.35 5.50
CA PHE A 63 -5.29 -6.06 4.19
C PHE A 63 -5.57 -7.11 3.10
N GLY A 64 -6.32 -8.18 3.39
CA GLY A 64 -6.60 -9.25 2.43
C GLY A 64 -7.43 -8.84 1.20
N ASP A 65 -8.17 -7.75 1.29
CA ASP A 65 -8.97 -7.17 0.21
C ASP A 65 -8.20 -6.15 -0.65
N VAL A 66 -6.96 -5.80 -0.28
CA VAL A 66 -6.16 -4.80 -0.98
C VAL A 66 -5.67 -5.35 -2.33
N LYS A 67 -5.95 -4.61 -3.39
CA LYS A 67 -5.53 -4.93 -4.77
C LYS A 67 -4.57 -3.89 -5.35
N PHE A 68 -4.70 -2.64 -4.92
CA PHE A 68 -3.89 -1.53 -5.41
C PHE A 68 -3.17 -0.86 -4.25
N VAL A 69 -1.86 -0.67 -4.40
CA VAL A 69 -1.04 0.08 -3.44
C VAL A 69 -0.49 1.29 -4.16
N CYS A 70 -0.87 2.48 -3.70
CA CYS A 70 -0.32 3.74 -4.17
C CYS A 70 0.67 4.27 -3.14
N MET A 71 1.88 4.60 -3.58
CA MET A 71 2.93 5.15 -2.72
C MET A 71 3.28 6.56 -3.19
N GLY A 72 3.59 7.45 -2.25
CA GLY A 72 4.06 8.79 -2.56
C GLY A 72 4.88 9.39 -1.41
N GLY A 73 5.56 10.50 -1.67
CA GLY A 73 6.49 11.08 -0.69
C GLY A 73 5.80 11.68 0.54
N THR A 74 5.11 12.80 0.35
CA THR A 74 4.55 13.56 1.48
C THR A 74 3.28 12.93 2.05
N PRO A 75 3.15 12.76 3.38
CA PRO A 75 1.94 12.23 4.03
C PRO A 75 0.65 12.93 3.62
N LYS A 76 0.67 14.27 3.59
CA LYS A 76 -0.49 15.08 3.19
C LYS A 76 -1.02 14.72 1.80
N ARG A 77 -0.12 14.47 0.85
CA ARG A 77 -0.50 14.10 -0.52
C ARG A 77 -1.20 12.75 -0.56
N MET A 78 -0.74 11.80 0.27
CA MET A 78 -1.33 10.46 0.34
C MET A 78 -2.66 10.44 1.08
N GLU A 79 -2.83 11.32 2.07
CA GLU A 79 -4.12 11.58 2.73
C GLU A 79 -5.14 12.14 1.74
N ASP A 80 -4.77 13.20 1.01
CA ASP A 80 -5.63 13.84 0.01
C ASP A 80 -6.00 12.85 -1.12
N PHE A 81 -5.04 12.02 -1.54
CA PHE A 81 -5.28 10.95 -2.51
C PHE A 81 -6.29 9.91 -2.00
N ALA A 82 -6.19 9.50 -0.73
CA ALA A 82 -7.12 8.56 -0.15
C ALA A 82 -8.55 9.14 -0.07
N HIS A 83 -8.68 10.42 0.32
CA HIS A 83 -9.97 11.12 0.27
C HIS A 83 -10.54 11.24 -1.15
N TYR A 84 -9.68 11.51 -2.13
CA TYR A 84 -10.07 11.57 -3.53
C TYR A 84 -10.61 10.22 -4.03
N ILE A 85 -9.86 9.13 -3.81
CA ILE A 85 -10.28 7.78 -4.19
C ILE A 85 -11.57 7.36 -3.49
N MET A 86 -11.73 7.70 -2.20
CA MET A 86 -12.95 7.42 -1.45
C MET A 86 -14.19 8.03 -2.13
N GLN A 87 -14.07 9.25 -2.66
CA GLN A 87 -15.14 9.92 -3.40
C GLN A 87 -15.38 9.26 -4.77
N GLU A 88 -14.31 8.96 -5.52
CA GLU A 88 -14.39 8.37 -6.86
C GLU A 88 -15.00 6.97 -6.87
N ILE A 89 -14.57 6.09 -5.95
CA ILE A 89 -15.09 4.71 -5.89
C ILE A 89 -16.42 4.63 -5.12
N GLY A 90 -16.90 5.74 -4.55
CA GLY A 90 -18.12 5.81 -3.77
C GLY A 90 -18.08 4.99 -2.47
N TYR A 91 -16.90 4.80 -1.89
CA TYR A 91 -16.74 4.00 -0.67
C TYR A 91 -17.31 4.76 0.52
N LYS A 92 -18.38 4.23 1.12
CA LYS A 92 -19.05 4.86 2.26
C LYS A 92 -18.43 4.36 3.55
N ILE A 93 -17.70 5.25 4.21
CA ILE A 93 -17.29 5.06 5.59
C ILE A 93 -18.56 5.10 6.47
N PRO A 94 -18.73 4.19 7.45
CA PRO A 94 -19.88 4.19 8.33
C PRO A 94 -20.03 5.53 9.07
N THR A 95 -21.28 5.98 9.19
CA THR A 95 -21.63 7.29 9.75
C THR A 95 -20.97 7.52 11.10
N GLY A 96 -20.23 8.62 11.24
CA GLY A 96 -19.53 9.00 12.48
C GLY A 96 -18.06 8.55 12.55
N THR A 97 -17.56 7.82 11.54
CA THR A 97 -16.14 7.50 11.43
C THR A 97 -15.48 8.30 10.31
N LYS A 98 -14.19 8.61 10.48
CA LYS A 98 -13.37 9.31 9.49
C LYS A 98 -12.25 8.40 9.01
N LEU A 99 -11.71 8.70 7.84
CA LEU A 99 -10.46 8.09 7.41
C LEU A 99 -9.37 8.42 8.45
N MET A 100 -8.68 7.40 8.95
CA MET A 100 -7.61 7.56 9.94
C MET A 100 -6.33 6.92 9.43
N ASP A 101 -5.21 7.45 9.92
CA ASP A 101 -3.90 6.87 9.70
C ASP A 101 -3.74 5.62 10.57
N ILE A 102 -3.53 4.47 9.91
CA ILE A 102 -3.33 3.17 10.57
C ILE A 102 -1.98 3.16 11.31
N SER A 103 -0.96 3.81 10.76
CA SER A 103 0.40 3.83 11.30
C SER A 103 0.70 5.06 12.15
N GLN A 104 -0.34 5.70 12.70
CA GLN A 104 -0.22 6.91 13.53
C GLN A 104 0.79 6.79 14.68
N TYR A 105 1.04 5.57 15.18
CA TYR A 105 1.97 5.30 16.28
C TYR A 105 3.42 5.14 15.85
N SER A 106 3.70 4.91 14.56
CA SER A 106 5.06 4.72 14.07
C SER A 106 5.76 6.05 13.75
N TYR A 107 5.00 7.12 13.49
CA TYR A 107 5.47 8.46 13.09
C TYR A 107 6.33 8.52 11.81
N ARG A 108 6.67 7.39 11.17
CA ARG A 108 7.56 7.32 9.99
C ARG A 108 6.81 7.23 8.67
N TYR A 109 5.69 6.54 8.67
CA TYR A 109 4.83 6.36 7.51
C TYR A 109 3.39 6.67 7.90
N CYS A 110 2.59 7.06 6.92
CA CYS A 110 1.15 7.23 7.04
C CYS A 110 0.46 6.26 6.10
N LEU A 111 -0.48 5.49 6.64
CA LEU A 111 -1.22 4.46 5.95
C LEU A 111 -2.71 4.77 5.97
N TYR A 112 -3.29 4.93 4.78
CA TYR A 112 -4.72 5.12 4.61
C TYR A 112 -5.29 3.99 3.75
N LYS A 113 -6.28 3.27 4.28
CA LYS A 113 -6.98 2.21 3.55
C LYS A 113 -8.37 2.68 3.12
N VAL A 114 -8.68 2.50 1.84
CA VAL A 114 -10.00 2.81 1.26
C VAL A 114 -10.43 1.65 0.36
N GLY A 115 -11.23 0.74 0.91
CA GLY A 115 -11.62 -0.49 0.22
C GLY A 115 -10.39 -1.25 -0.31
N PRO A 116 -10.35 -1.58 -1.63
CA PRO A 116 -9.23 -2.33 -2.22
C PRO A 116 -7.98 -1.48 -2.50
N VAL A 117 -7.97 -0.19 -2.14
CA VAL A 117 -6.85 0.73 -2.38
C VAL A 117 -6.16 1.07 -1.06
N LEU A 118 -4.85 0.85 -1.01
CA LEU A 118 -3.98 1.23 0.10
C LEU A 118 -3.09 2.40 -0.34
N SER A 119 -3.15 3.50 0.39
CA SER A 119 -2.35 4.71 0.17
C SER A 119 -1.28 4.80 1.27
N VAL A 120 -0.01 4.83 0.86
CA VAL A 120 1.13 4.80 1.77
C VAL A 120 2.06 5.98 1.51
N SER A 121 2.39 6.75 2.54
CA SER A 121 3.46 7.73 2.44
C SER A 121 4.80 7.10 2.75
N VAL A 122 5.80 7.39 1.92
CA VAL A 122 7.21 7.07 2.11
C VAL A 122 7.96 8.39 2.23
N SER A 123 7.86 9.01 3.41
CA SER A 123 8.52 10.28 3.70
C SER A 123 10.03 10.12 3.52
N PHE A 124 10.62 11.01 2.74
CA PHE A 124 12.06 11.15 2.61
C PHE A 124 12.43 12.44 3.34
N ASP A 125 12.61 12.34 4.66
CA ASP A 125 13.14 13.46 5.45
C ASP A 125 14.65 13.52 5.20
N ILE A 126 15.07 14.37 4.25
CA ILE A 126 16.46 14.80 4.07
C ILE A 126 16.64 16.20 4.64
#